data_AF-A0A8S3FB22-F1
#
_entry.id   AF-A0A8S3FB22-F1
#
_cell.length_a   1.000
_cell.length_b   1.000
_cell.length_c   1.000
_cell.angle_alpha   90.00
_cell.angle_beta   90.00
_cell.angle_gamma   90.00
#
_symmetry.space_group_name_H-M   'P 1'
#
loop_
_entity.id
_entity.type
_entity.pdbx_description
1 polymer ?
#
loop_
_entity_poly.entity_id
_entity_poly.type
_entity_poly.pdbx_seq_one_letter_code
_entity_poly.pdbx_strand_id
1 'polypeptide(L)'
;RDNPKMTRGRYREFYQCDFDIAGCYDPMIPDAECIKIIVEILDKLALGQYKIYINHRKLLDAMFTVCGVPDKLFRSLSSTVDKLDKLPWDVVRNEMINEKGLSPEVVDRISRYVHMHGNVNLIDQLRNDPQLSSNKLAIQALNDLDLLFRYLTLFNIIDK
;
A
#
# COMPACT_ATOMS: atom_id res chain seq x y z
N ARG A 1 -10.79 -5.24 25.71
CA ARG A 1 -9.31 -5.24 25.64
C ARG A 1 -8.92 -6.60 25.08
N ASP A 2 -8.49 -6.64 23.83
CA ASP A 2 -8.07 -7.89 23.18
C ASP A 2 -6.86 -8.47 23.91
N ASN A 3 -7.02 -9.66 24.46
CA ASN A 3 -5.89 -10.48 24.87
C ASN A 3 -5.40 -11.21 23.61
N PRO A 4 -4.18 -10.98 23.13
CA PRO A 4 -3.66 -11.71 21.98
C PRO A 4 -3.65 -13.21 22.29
N LYS A 5 -4.19 -14.02 21.36
CA LYS A 5 -4.34 -15.48 21.49
C LYS A 5 -3.00 -16.25 21.57
N MET A 6 -1.85 -15.58 21.35
CA MET A 6 -0.51 -16.16 21.50
C MET A 6 0.14 -15.71 22.81
N THR A 7 0.42 -16.65 23.71
CA THR A 7 1.07 -16.41 25.01
C THR A 7 2.59 -16.37 24.95
N ARG A 8 3.19 -16.59 23.78
CA ARG A 8 4.66 -16.57 23.57
C ARG A 8 5.05 -15.30 22.82
N GLY A 9 5.85 -14.44 23.45
CA GLY A 9 6.31 -13.14 22.92
C GLY A 9 6.08 -11.98 23.90
N ARG A 10 6.78 -10.85 23.73
CA ARG A 10 6.57 -9.63 24.54
C ARG A 10 5.65 -8.65 23.80
N TYR A 11 4.34 -8.85 23.88
CA TYR A 11 3.35 -8.00 23.18
C TYR A 11 2.99 -6.68 23.88
N ARG A 12 3.46 -6.50 25.14
CA ARG A 12 3.19 -5.29 25.95
C ARG A 12 4.41 -4.40 26.14
N GLU A 13 5.61 -4.90 25.84
CA GLU A 13 6.88 -4.18 25.97
C GLU A 13 7.87 -4.78 24.97
N PHE A 14 8.13 -4.07 23.88
CA PHE A 14 9.02 -4.50 22.81
C PHE A 14 9.81 -3.31 22.29
N TYR A 15 10.98 -3.59 21.69
CA TYR A 15 11.81 -2.56 21.08
C TYR A 15 11.31 -2.19 19.68
N GLN A 16 11.41 -0.90 19.37
CA GLN A 16 11.24 -0.36 18.03
C GLN A 16 12.59 0.21 17.58
N CYS A 17 12.88 0.11 16.28
CA CYS A 17 14.10 0.61 15.68
C CYS A 17 13.68 1.48 14.51
N ASP A 18 13.36 2.73 14.83
CA ASP A 18 12.79 3.68 13.89
C ASP A 18 13.91 4.51 13.26
N PHE A 19 13.72 4.88 11.99
CA PHE A 19 14.60 5.76 11.24
C PHE A 19 13.72 6.72 10.44
N ASP A 20 13.92 8.02 10.61
CA ASP A 20 13.11 9.06 10.00
C ASP A 20 14.00 10.11 9.32
N ILE A 21 13.58 10.54 8.13
CA ILE A 21 14.18 11.68 7.43
C ILE A 21 13.19 12.84 7.49
N ALA A 22 13.54 13.91 8.21
CA ALA A 22 12.73 15.11 8.33
C ALA A 22 13.34 16.28 7.53
N GLY A 23 12.50 17.03 6.82
CA GLY A 23 12.90 18.21 6.05
C GLY A 23 12.15 18.36 4.73
N CYS A 24 12.49 19.41 3.98
CA CYS A 24 12.00 19.60 2.62
C CYS A 24 13.13 19.24 1.65
N TYR A 25 12.89 18.22 0.84
CA TYR A 25 13.84 17.69 -0.14
C TYR A 25 13.14 17.53 -1.49
N ASP A 26 13.93 17.22 -2.52
CA ASP A 26 13.38 16.84 -3.81
C ASP A 26 12.57 15.54 -3.69
N PRO A 27 11.50 15.38 -4.49
CA PRO A 27 10.55 14.28 -4.34
C PRO A 27 11.21 12.91 -4.41
N MET A 28 10.76 12.00 -3.55
CA MET A 28 11.07 10.56 -3.52
C MET A 28 12.53 10.18 -3.24
N ILE A 29 13.46 11.13 -3.09
CA ILE A 29 14.85 10.82 -2.73
C ILE A 29 14.91 10.23 -1.30
N PRO A 30 14.36 10.89 -0.26
CA PRO A 30 14.36 10.32 1.09
C PRO A 30 13.54 9.02 1.17
N ASP A 31 12.42 8.95 0.48
CA ASP A 31 11.54 7.78 0.43
C ASP A 31 12.28 6.55 -0.13
N ALA A 32 13.05 6.73 -1.20
CA ALA A 32 13.89 5.69 -1.77
C ALA A 32 15.01 5.27 -0.81
N GLU A 33 15.63 6.22 -0.11
CA GLU A 33 16.68 5.94 0.88
C GLU A 33 16.16 5.11 2.06
N CYS A 34 14.96 5.40 2.56
CA CYS A 34 14.32 4.59 3.60
C CYS A 34 14.17 3.11 3.16
N ILE A 35 13.74 2.86 1.92
CA ILE A 35 13.62 1.50 1.38
C ILE A 35 15.00 0.85 1.25
N LYS A 36 16.01 1.60 0.78
CA LYS A 36 17.38 1.13 0.67
C LYS A 36 17.95 0.70 2.03
N ILE A 37 17.73 1.48 3.08
CA ILE A 37 18.14 1.14 4.45
C ILE A 37 17.48 -0.14 4.92
N ILE A 38 16.17 -0.32 4.68
CA ILE A 38 15.45 -1.55 5.02
C ILE A 38 16.06 -2.75 4.31
N VAL A 39 16.30 -2.67 3.00
CA VAL A 39 16.93 -3.72 2.19
C VAL A 39 18.32 -4.09 2.75
N GLU A 40 19.15 -3.10 3.06
CA GLU A 40 20.48 -3.37 3.62
C GLU A 40 20.44 -4.05 4.99
N ILE A 41 19.51 -3.65 5.85
CA ILE A 41 19.34 -4.26 7.17
C ILE A 41 18.89 -5.72 7.01
N LEU A 42 17.86 -5.98 6.20
CA LEU A 42 17.33 -7.33 5.98
C LEU A 42 18.37 -8.26 5.34
N ASP A 43 19.13 -7.77 4.37
CA ASP A 43 20.25 -8.50 3.74
C ASP A 43 21.33 -8.85 4.77
N LYS A 44 21.72 -7.90 5.64
CA LYS A 44 22.75 -8.11 6.67
C LYS A 44 22.31 -9.04 7.79
N LEU A 45 21.02 -9.04 8.15
CA LEU A 45 20.48 -9.93 9.18
C LEU A 45 20.34 -11.38 8.71
N ALA A 46 20.44 -11.64 7.39
CA ALA A 46 20.40 -12.97 6.80
C ALA A 46 19.15 -13.79 7.21
N LEU A 47 17.98 -13.15 7.23
CA LEU A 47 16.70 -13.75 7.68
C LEU A 47 16.00 -14.62 6.61
N GLY A 48 16.63 -14.79 5.45
CA GLY A 48 16.04 -15.48 4.29
C GLY A 48 15.46 -14.51 3.27
N GLN A 49 14.62 -15.04 2.37
CA GLN A 49 13.95 -14.23 1.35
C GLN A 49 12.86 -13.36 1.97
N TYR A 50 12.73 -12.14 1.48
CA TYR A 50 11.69 -11.20 1.90
C TYR A 50 11.07 -10.55 0.66
N LYS A 51 10.02 -9.77 0.88
CA LYS A 51 9.39 -8.91 -0.13
C LYS A 51 8.99 -7.60 0.52
N ILE A 52 9.17 -6.49 -0.18
CA ILE A 52 8.72 -5.17 0.26
C ILE A 52 7.53 -4.75 -0.58
N TYR A 53 6.37 -4.60 0.05
CA TYR A 53 5.16 -4.11 -0.61
C TYR A 53 5.11 -2.58 -0.52
N ILE A 54 4.93 -1.92 -1.66
CA ILE A 54 4.89 -0.46 -1.77
C ILE A 54 3.52 -0.06 -2.32
N ASN A 55 2.94 0.99 -1.74
CA ASN A 55 1.74 1.63 -2.25
C ASN A 55 1.79 3.13 -1.92
N HIS A 56 0.91 3.92 -2.51
CA HIS A 56 0.81 5.35 -2.30
C HIS A 56 -0.58 5.74 -1.78
N ARG A 57 -0.65 6.48 -0.66
CA ARG A 57 -1.93 6.85 -0.03
C ARG A 57 -2.89 7.58 -0.98
N LYS A 58 -2.38 8.54 -1.76
CA LYS A 58 -3.18 9.26 -2.77
C LYS A 58 -3.71 8.35 -3.88
N LEU A 59 -3.01 7.28 -4.23
CA LEU A 59 -3.49 6.30 -5.23
C LEU A 59 -4.66 5.51 -4.66
N LEU A 60 -4.54 5.06 -3.40
CA LEU A 60 -5.63 4.36 -2.70
C LEU A 60 -6.88 5.24 -2.57
N ASP A 61 -6.71 6.51 -2.16
CA ASP A 61 -7.83 7.44 -2.04
C ASP A 61 -8.46 7.72 -3.42
N ALA A 62 -7.66 7.92 -4.46
CA ALA A 62 -8.16 8.12 -5.82
C ALA A 62 -8.92 6.89 -6.36
N MET A 63 -8.41 5.68 -6.09
CA MET A 63 -9.08 4.41 -6.42
C MET A 63 -10.47 4.33 -5.77
N PHE A 64 -10.60 4.72 -4.50
CA PHE A 64 -11.90 4.75 -3.83
C PHE A 64 -12.84 5.79 -4.45
N THR A 65 -12.34 6.99 -4.77
CA THR A 65 -13.12 8.02 -5.46
C THR A 65 -13.67 7.50 -6.78
N VAL A 66 -12.85 6.90 -7.65
CA VAL A 66 -13.31 6.41 -8.96
C VAL A 66 -14.24 5.21 -8.85
N CYS A 67 -14.09 4.39 -7.79
CA CYS A 67 -15.02 3.32 -7.47
C CYS A 67 -16.37 3.81 -6.90
N GLY A 68 -16.54 5.12 -6.66
CA GLY A 68 -17.77 5.70 -6.13
C GLY A 68 -17.95 5.52 -4.62
N VAL A 69 -16.86 5.36 -3.87
CA VAL A 69 -16.90 5.31 -2.42
C VAL A 69 -17.10 6.75 -1.88
N PRO A 70 -18.00 6.96 -0.91
CA PRO A 70 -18.10 8.24 -0.21
C PRO A 70 -16.84 8.55 0.60
N ASP A 71 -16.29 9.77 0.48
CA ASP A 71 -15.06 10.22 1.17
C ASP A 71 -15.03 9.94 2.67
N LYS A 72 -16.19 10.07 3.35
CA LYS A 72 -16.33 9.78 4.79
C LYS A 72 -15.98 8.34 5.18
N LEU A 73 -16.00 7.41 4.22
CA LEU A 73 -15.69 5.98 4.43
C LEU A 73 -14.24 5.63 4.09
N PHE A 74 -13.42 6.55 3.58
CA PHE A 74 -12.08 6.20 3.07
C PHE A 74 -11.19 5.59 4.15
N ARG A 75 -11.19 6.15 5.36
CA ARG A 75 -10.36 5.63 6.47
C ARG A 75 -10.83 4.25 6.93
N SER A 76 -12.14 4.06 7.14
CA SER A 76 -12.67 2.79 7.60
C SER A 76 -12.53 1.71 6.54
N LEU A 77 -12.68 2.05 5.26
CA LEU A 77 -12.49 1.15 4.14
C LEU A 77 -11.02 0.79 3.94
N SER A 78 -10.09 1.72 4.18
CA SER A 78 -8.64 1.41 4.15
C SER A 78 -8.29 0.32 5.15
N SER A 79 -8.87 0.37 6.36
CA SER A 79 -8.69 -0.68 7.37
C SER A 79 -9.32 -2.02 6.96
N THR A 80 -10.39 -2.01 6.17
CA THR A 80 -10.99 -3.25 5.63
C THR A 80 -10.13 -3.83 4.50
N VAL A 81 -9.59 -3.00 3.61
CA VAL A 81 -8.67 -3.43 2.54
C VAL A 81 -7.36 -3.99 3.12
N ASP A 82 -6.84 -3.42 4.21
CA ASP A 82 -5.63 -3.91 4.89
C ASP A 82 -5.73 -5.38 5.31
N LYS A 83 -6.95 -5.85 5.65
CA LYS A 83 -7.20 -7.23 6.06
C LYS A 83 -7.03 -8.27 4.94
N LEU A 84 -6.88 -7.86 3.67
CA LEU A 84 -6.65 -8.77 2.55
C LEU A 84 -5.33 -9.55 2.67
N ASP A 85 -4.41 -9.06 3.51
CA ASP A 85 -3.16 -9.76 3.83
C ASP A 85 -3.37 -11.05 4.64
N LYS A 86 -4.48 -11.14 5.39
CA LYS A 86 -4.77 -12.19 6.38
C LYS A 86 -6.08 -12.92 6.13
N LEU A 87 -7.03 -12.28 5.46
CA LEU A 87 -8.39 -12.79 5.28
C LEU A 87 -8.73 -12.99 3.80
N PRO A 88 -9.52 -14.03 3.47
CA PRO A 88 -10.02 -14.23 2.11
C PRO A 88 -10.88 -13.06 1.63
N TRP A 89 -10.87 -12.83 0.31
CA TRP A 89 -11.67 -11.79 -0.34
C TRP A 89 -13.14 -11.83 0.06
N ASP A 90 -13.77 -13.00 0.15
CA ASP A 90 -15.20 -13.11 0.49
C ASP A 90 -15.53 -12.53 1.87
N VAL A 91 -14.62 -12.69 2.84
CA VAL A 91 -14.78 -12.12 4.19
C VAL A 91 -14.69 -10.60 4.13
N VAL A 92 -13.69 -10.09 3.42
CA VAL A 92 -13.46 -8.65 3.26
C VAL A 92 -14.60 -7.99 2.47
N ARG A 93 -15.07 -8.63 1.40
CA ARG A 93 -16.21 -8.21 0.59
C ARG A 93 -17.49 -8.11 1.44
N ASN A 94 -17.75 -9.12 2.26
CA ASN A 94 -18.92 -9.12 3.15
C ASN A 94 -18.84 -8.00 4.19
N GLU A 95 -17.66 -7.69 4.72
CA GLU A 95 -17.46 -6.54 5.61
C GLU A 95 -17.75 -5.21 4.89
N MET A 96 -17.24 -5.03 3.66
CA MET A 96 -17.49 -3.83 2.85
C MET A 96 -18.99 -3.60 2.59
N ILE A 97 -19.74 -4.67 2.34
CA ILE A 97 -21.18 -4.57 2.05
C ILE A 97 -21.98 -4.40 3.34
N ASN A 98 -21.84 -5.33 4.28
CA ASN A 98 -22.75 -5.44 5.43
C ASN A 98 -22.41 -4.45 6.56
N GLU A 99 -21.13 -4.14 6.76
CA GLU A 99 -20.70 -3.25 7.85
C GLU A 99 -20.43 -1.83 7.37
N LYS A 100 -19.87 -1.66 6.17
CA LYS A 100 -19.60 -0.31 5.61
C LYS A 100 -20.74 0.24 4.76
N GLY A 101 -21.73 -0.61 4.40
CA GLY A 101 -22.90 -0.20 3.65
C GLY A 101 -22.61 0.16 2.19
N LEU A 102 -21.55 -0.40 1.59
CA LEU A 102 -21.25 -0.20 0.17
C LEU A 102 -22.13 -1.10 -0.70
N SER A 103 -22.50 -0.61 -1.88
CA SER A 103 -23.23 -1.44 -2.83
C SER A 103 -22.32 -2.54 -3.40
N PRO A 104 -22.85 -3.71 -3.77
CA PRO A 104 -22.07 -4.78 -4.42
C PRO A 104 -21.29 -4.28 -5.64
N GLU A 105 -21.87 -3.39 -6.44
CA GLU A 105 -21.25 -2.84 -7.64
C GLU A 105 -20.04 -1.96 -7.31
N VAL A 106 -20.08 -1.18 -6.22
CA VAL A 106 -18.93 -0.41 -5.73
C VAL A 106 -17.82 -1.36 -5.31
N VAL A 107 -18.16 -2.42 -4.56
CA VAL A 107 -17.17 -3.39 -4.06
C VAL A 107 -16.55 -4.20 -5.20
N ASP A 108 -17.34 -4.57 -6.20
CA ASP A 108 -16.86 -5.27 -7.38
C ASP A 108 -15.95 -4.38 -8.25
N ARG A 109 -16.13 -3.05 -8.24
CA ARG A 109 -15.16 -2.11 -8.83
C ARG A 109 -13.86 -2.05 -8.04
N ILE A 110 -13.94 -1.93 -6.70
CA ILE A 110 -12.76 -1.95 -5.82
C ILE A 110 -11.94 -3.22 -6.05
N SER A 111 -12.63 -4.37 -6.15
CA SER A 111 -12.02 -5.70 -6.37
C SER A 111 -11.05 -5.71 -7.56
N ARG A 112 -11.38 -5.01 -8.65
CA ARG A 112 -10.55 -4.99 -9.86
C ARG A 112 -9.17 -4.40 -9.60
N TYR A 113 -9.08 -3.43 -8.70
CA TYR A 113 -7.83 -2.74 -8.39
C TYR A 113 -7.05 -3.41 -7.25
N VAL A 114 -7.73 -3.83 -6.17
CA VAL A 114 -7.04 -4.35 -4.97
C VAL A 114 -6.36 -5.70 -5.18
N HIS A 115 -6.74 -6.45 -6.22
CA HIS A 115 -6.05 -7.68 -6.61
C HIS A 115 -4.87 -7.45 -7.57
N MET A 116 -4.66 -6.22 -8.05
CA MET A 116 -3.54 -5.91 -8.92
C MET A 116 -2.28 -5.72 -8.08
N HIS A 117 -1.24 -6.49 -8.38
CA HIS A 117 0.08 -6.33 -7.80
C HIS A 117 1.16 -6.53 -8.87
N GLY A 118 2.24 -5.77 -8.79
CA GLY A 118 3.31 -5.81 -9.77
C GLY A 118 4.33 -4.70 -9.56
N ASN A 119 5.28 -4.62 -10.49
CA ASN A 119 6.36 -3.63 -10.47
C ASN A 119 6.00 -2.45 -11.39
N VAL A 120 6.99 -1.83 -12.03
CA VAL A 120 6.85 -0.67 -12.93
C VAL A 120 5.76 -0.87 -14.00
N ASN A 121 5.61 -2.07 -14.56
CA ASN A 121 4.58 -2.35 -15.56
C ASN A 121 3.15 -2.10 -15.05
N LEU A 122 2.89 -2.29 -13.75
CA LEU A 122 1.58 -2.01 -13.16
C LEU A 122 1.33 -0.50 -13.09
N ILE A 123 2.36 0.31 -12.88
CA ILE A 123 2.25 1.77 -12.90
C ILE A 123 1.77 2.24 -14.28
N ASP A 124 2.37 1.70 -15.35
CA ASP A 124 1.97 2.02 -16.72
C ASP A 124 0.56 1.51 -17.04
N GLN A 125 0.18 0.32 -16.55
CA GLN A 125 -1.18 -0.18 -16.69
C GLN A 125 -2.20 0.75 -16.01
N LEU A 126 -1.93 1.19 -14.78
CA LEU A 126 -2.82 2.10 -14.03
C LEU A 126 -2.84 3.51 -14.63
N ARG A 127 -1.75 3.99 -15.23
CA ARG A 127 -1.71 5.25 -15.99
C ARG A 127 -2.63 5.22 -17.21
N ASN A 128 -2.80 4.05 -17.83
CA ASN A 128 -3.66 3.86 -19.00
C ASN A 128 -5.12 3.54 -18.63
N ASP A 129 -5.43 3.40 -17.33
CA ASP A 129 -6.81 3.22 -16.88
C ASP A 129 -7.61 4.54 -17.08
N PRO A 130 -8.73 4.53 -17.85
CA PRO A 130 -9.49 5.75 -18.14
C PRO A 130 -10.07 6.44 -16.89
N GLN A 131 -10.36 5.69 -15.84
CA GLN A 131 -10.91 6.25 -14.60
C GLN A 131 -9.81 6.93 -13.78
N LEU A 132 -8.65 6.28 -13.63
CA LEU A 132 -7.53 6.81 -12.85
C LEU A 132 -6.78 7.93 -13.57
N SER A 133 -6.62 7.83 -14.89
CA SER A 133 -5.90 8.83 -15.72
C SER A 133 -6.55 10.21 -15.72
N SER A 134 -7.82 10.32 -15.34
CA SER A 134 -8.53 11.60 -15.17
C SER A 134 -8.46 12.15 -13.74
N ASN A 135 -7.98 11.37 -12.77
CA ASN A 135 -7.93 11.75 -11.37
C ASN A 135 -6.57 12.35 -10.99
N LYS A 136 -6.55 13.62 -10.58
CA LYS A 136 -5.32 14.35 -10.23
C LYS A 136 -4.49 13.67 -9.13
N LEU A 137 -5.13 13.08 -8.13
CA LEU A 137 -4.44 12.40 -7.02
C LEU A 137 -3.79 11.09 -7.51
N ALA A 138 -4.46 10.34 -8.39
CA ALA A 138 -3.90 9.16 -9.01
C ALA A 138 -2.69 9.51 -9.88
N ILE A 139 -2.80 10.54 -10.73
CA ILE A 139 -1.70 10.99 -11.60
C ILE A 139 -0.47 11.36 -10.76
N GLN A 140 -0.65 12.16 -9.70
CA GLN A 140 0.45 12.54 -8.83
C GLN A 140 1.09 11.30 -8.18
N ALA A 141 0.27 10.42 -7.61
CA ALA A 141 0.77 9.20 -6.96
C ALA A 141 1.54 8.28 -7.92
N LEU A 142 1.06 8.11 -9.14
CA LEU A 142 1.71 7.29 -10.16
C LEU A 142 3.02 7.92 -10.64
N ASN A 143 3.12 9.25 -10.68
CA ASN A 143 4.38 9.94 -10.96
C ASN A 143 5.39 9.80 -9.83
N ASP A 144 4.94 9.92 -8.58
CA ASP A 144 5.78 9.73 -7.39
C ASP A 144 6.29 8.27 -7.35
N LEU A 145 5.43 7.28 -7.61
CA LEU A 145 5.83 5.86 -7.69
C LEU A 145 6.80 5.59 -8.84
N ASP A 146 6.55 6.12 -10.05
CA ASP A 146 7.48 5.98 -11.18
C ASP A 146 8.86 6.56 -10.84
N LEU A 147 8.90 7.74 -10.23
CA LEU A 147 10.15 8.36 -9.77
C LEU A 147 10.86 7.52 -8.70
N LEU A 148 10.11 7.01 -7.72
CA LEU A 148 10.61 6.11 -6.70
C LEU A 148 11.27 4.88 -7.31
N PHE A 149 10.59 4.19 -8.23
CA PHE A 149 11.13 2.99 -8.89
C PHE A 149 12.40 3.29 -9.70
N ARG A 150 12.53 4.48 -10.31
CA ARG A 150 13.79 4.89 -10.96
C ARG A 150 14.93 4.97 -9.94
N TYR A 151 14.70 5.56 -8.77
CA TYR A 151 15.72 5.60 -7.71
C TYR A 151 16.04 4.21 -7.15
N LEU A 152 15.04 3.35 -6.94
CA LEU A 152 15.24 1.96 -6.50
C LEU A 152 16.05 1.15 -7.54
N THR A 153 15.86 1.43 -8.84
CA THR A 153 16.68 0.85 -9.92
C THR A 153 18.13 1.30 -9.78
N LEU A 154 18.38 2.59 -9.58
CA LEU A 154 19.72 3.15 -9.40
C LEU A 154 20.41 2.62 -8.13
N PHE A 155 19.65 2.36 -7.07
CA PHE A 155 20.14 1.69 -5.86
C PHE A 155 20.36 0.17 -6.03
N ASN A 156 19.93 -0.40 -7.15
CA ASN A 156 20.01 -1.83 -7.47
C ASN A 156 19.28 -2.71 -6.44
N ILE A 157 18.05 -2.34 -6.09
CA ILE A 157 17.22 -3.02 -5.06
C ILE A 157 15.82 -3.40 -5.54
N ILE A 158 15.52 -3.38 -6.85
CA ILE A 158 14.20 -3.78 -7.37
C ILE A 158 13.94 -5.28 -7.28
N ASP A 159 14.98 -6.10 -7.48
CA ASP A 159 14.84 -7.56 -7.55
C ASP A 159 15.00 -8.25 -6.17
N LYS A 160 14.87 -7.48 -5.09
CA LYS A 160 15.07 -7.94 -3.70
C LYS A 160 13.80 -8.42 -3.04
#